data_AF-A0A7J3C8L8-F1
#
_entry.id   AF-A0A7J3C8L8-F1
#
_cell.length_a   1.000
_cell.length_b   1.000
_cell.length_c   1.000
_cell.angle_alpha   90.00
_cell.angle_beta   90.00
_cell.angle_gamma   90.00
#
_symmetry.space_group_name_H-M   'P 1'
#
loop_
_entity.id
_entity.type
_entity.pdbx_description
1 polymer ?
#
loop_
_entity_poly.entity_id
_entity_poly.type
_entity_poly.pdbx_seq_one_letter_code
_entity_poly.pdbx_strand_id
1 'polypeptide(L)' 'MIDMKPIKRNIAEKFPDSLLAMAILQEPDMISESDFLAKVPVWLLISIKTRQVQTTGGQ' A
#
# COMPACT_ATOMS: atom_id res chain seq x y z
N MET A 1 8.62 7.51 15.79
CA MET A 1 7.39 6.89 15.27
C MET A 1 6.99 7.62 14.02
N ILE A 2 6.54 6.89 13.01
CA ILE A 2 6.10 7.42 11.72
C ILE A 2 4.59 7.64 11.78
N ASP A 3 4.15 8.83 11.37
CA ASP A 3 2.74 9.15 11.16
C ASP A 3 2.30 8.66 9.78
N MET A 4 1.35 7.72 9.76
CA MET A 4 0.83 7.13 8.53
C MET A 4 -0.29 7.96 7.89
N LYS A 5 -0.88 8.93 8.59
CA LYS A 5 -2.03 9.69 8.08
C LYS A 5 -1.77 10.37 6.74
N PRO A 6 -0.60 11.03 6.50
CA PRO A 6 -0.31 11.62 5.20
C PRO A 6 -0.22 10.56 4.08
N ILE A 7 0.38 9.41 4.38
CA ILE A 7 0.56 8.30 3.42
C ILE A 7 -0.80 7.68 3.07
N LYS A 8 -1.60 7.39 4.09
CA LYS A 8 -2.96 6.87 3.97
C LYS A 8 -3.87 7.80 3.16
N ARG A 9 -3.80 9.11 3.40
CA ARG A 9 -4.56 10.09 2.62
C ARG A 9 -4.15 10.06 1.14
N ASN A 10 -2.85 10.09 0.88
CA ASN A 10 -2.30 10.11 -0.48
C ASN A 10 -2.66 8.81 -1.26
N ILE A 11 -2.54 7.64 -0.61
CA ILE A 11 -2.84 6.36 -1.25
C ILE A 11 -4.34 6.18 -1.52
N ALA A 12 -5.20 6.63 -0.60
CA ALA A 12 -6.65 6.56 -0.77
C ALA A 12 -7.14 7.49 -1.90
N GLU A 13 -6.52 8.66 -2.05
CA GLU A 13 -6.85 9.60 -3.12
C GLU A 13 -6.41 9.11 -4.49
N LYS A 14 -5.20 8.53 -4.59
CA LYS A 14 -4.63 8.12 -5.88
C LYS A 14 -5.03 6.71 -6.34
N PHE A 15 -5.26 5.80 -5.39
CA PHE A 15 -5.44 4.39 -5.68
C PHE A 15 -6.55 3.76 -4.82
N PRO A 16 -7.76 4.35 -4.77
CA PRO A 16 -8.81 4.00 -3.80
C PRO A 16 -9.17 2.50 -3.78
N ASP A 17 -9.20 1.86 -4.96
CA ASP A 17 -9.59 0.45 -5.11
C ASP A 17 -8.40 -0.52 -5.22
N SER A 18 -7.18 -0.03 -5.01
CA SER A 18 -5.99 -0.88 -5.12
C SER A 18 -5.80 -1.75 -3.88
N LEU A 19 -5.34 -2.98 -4.10
CA LEU A 19 -4.90 -3.87 -3.02
C LEU A 19 -3.81 -3.23 -2.15
N LEU A 20 -2.98 -2.36 -2.74
CA LEU A 20 -1.97 -1.58 -2.02
C LEU A 20 -2.60 -0.59 -1.05
N ALA A 21 -3.61 0.17 -1.50
CA ALA A 21 -4.31 1.11 -0.64
C ALA A 21 -5.02 0.38 0.50
N MET A 22 -5.70 -0.73 0.23
CA MET A 22 -6.34 -1.55 1.26
C MET A 22 -5.33 -2.00 2.33
N ALA A 23 -4.15 -2.47 1.91
CA ALA A 23 -3.10 -2.89 2.84
C ALA A 23 -2.55 -1.73 3.69
N ILE A 24 -2.27 -0.58 3.08
CA ILE A 24 -1.73 0.59 3.79
C ILE A 24 -2.76 1.21 4.74
N LEU A 25 -4.04 1.22 4.35
CA LEU A 25 -5.12 1.80 5.16
C LEU A 25 -5.41 1.01 6.43
N GLN A 26 -5.12 -0.31 6.44
CA GLN A 26 -5.28 -1.19 7.61
C GLN A 26 -4.20 -1.01 8.68
N GLU A 27 -3.10 -0.33 8.36
CA GLU A 27 -2.02 -0.12 9.32
C GLU A 27 -2.43 0.82 10.46
N PRO A 28 -1.76 0.79 11.62
CA PRO A 28 -1.95 1.81 12.65
C PRO A 28 -1.61 3.22 12.14
N ASP A 29 -2.23 4.25 12.72
CA ASP A 29 -1.89 5.65 12.39
C ASP A 29 -0.47 6.03 12.82
N MET A 30 0.04 5.38 13.86
CA MET A 30 1.39 5.58 14.38
C MET A 30 2.10 4.23 14.44
N ILE A 31 3.27 4.16 13.82
CA ILE A 31 4.03 2.91 13.65
C ILE A 31 5.51 3.17 13.93
N SER A 32 6.22 2.18 14.49
CA SER A 32 7.66 2.29 14.69
C SER A 32 8.41 2.29 13.36
N GLU A 33 9.59 2.89 13.31
CA GLU A 33 10.40 2.91 12.07
C GLU A 33 10.80 1.49 11.62
N SER A 34 11.13 0.62 12.57
CA SER A 34 11.45 -0.79 12.30
C SER A 34 10.27 -1.53 11.67
N ASP A 35 9.06 -1.37 12.22
CA ASP A 35 7.86 -2.00 11.69
C ASP A 35 7.50 -1.46 10.30
N PHE A 36 7.70 -0.16 10.08
CA PHE A 36 7.45 0.47 8.77
C PHE A 36 8.36 -0.14 7.71
N LEU A 37 9.67 -0.19 7.98
CA LEU A 37 10.66 -0.75 7.07
C LEU A 37 10.41 -2.25 6.81
N ALA A 38 9.94 -3.00 7.82
CA ALA A 38 9.59 -4.40 7.66
C ALA A 38 8.38 -4.63 6.73
N LYS A 39 7.46 -3.66 6.64
CA LYS A 39 6.24 -3.75 5.83
C LYS A 39 6.42 -3.27 4.39
N VAL A 40 7.35 -2.34 4.15
CA VAL A 40 7.63 -1.79 2.80
C VAL A 40 7.82 -2.89 1.73
N PRO A 41 8.59 -3.98 1.96
CA PRO A 41 8.73 -5.06 0.97
C PRO A 41 7.39 -5.72 0.60
N VAL A 42 6.50 -5.91 1.57
CA VAL A 42 5.18 -6.51 1.34
C VAL A 42 4.31 -5.58 0.47
N TRP A 43 4.31 -4.28 0.79
CA TRP A 43 3.59 -3.29 0.00
C TRP A 43 4.11 -3.18 -1.45
N LEU A 44 5.44 -3.26 -1.64
CA LEU A 44 6.04 -3.31 -2.98
C LEU A 44 5.64 -4.57 -3.75
N LEU A 45 5.58 -5.73 -3.10
CA LEU A 45 5.12 -6.97 -3.74
C LEU A 45 3.66 -6.88 -4.18
N ILE A 46 2.79 -6.28 -3.37
CA ILE A 46 1.39 -6.04 -3.72
C ILE A 46 1.31 -5.13 -4.95
N SER A 47 2.05 -4.02 -4.98
CA SER A 47 2.02 -3.09 -6.11
C SER A 47 2.48 -3.74 -7.44
N ILE A 48 3.51 -4.60 -7.39
CA ILE A 48 4.02 -5.33 -8.56
C ILE A 48 3.01 -6.39 -9.04
N LYS A 49 2.46 -7.21 -8.13
CA LYS A 49 1.50 -8.26 -8.50
C LYS A 49 0.21 -7.71 -9.11
N THR A 50 -0.28 -6.58 -8.58
CA THR A 50 -1.50 -5.94 -9.10
C THR A 50 -1.31 -5.46 -10.54
N ARG A 51 -0.09 -5.06 -10.93
CA ARG A 51 0.24 -4.62 -12.29
C ARG A 51 0.14 -5.74 -13.33
N GLN A 52 0.46 -6.98 -12.95
CA GLN A 52 0.45 -8.14 -13.86
C GLN A 52 -0.96 -8.67 -14.16
N VAL A 53 -1.91 -8.47 -13.24
CA VAL A 53 -3.30 -8.91 -13.43
C VAL A 53 -4.01 -8.04 -14.46
N GLN A 54 -3.74 -6.74 -14.50
CA GLN A 54 -4.38 -5.82 -15.45
C GLN A 54 -3.91 -6.02 -16.90
N THR A 55 -2.71 -6.57 -17.13
CA THR A 55 -2.18 -6.81 -18.49
C THR A 55 -2.65 -8.12 -19.12
N THR A 56 -3.33 -8.99 -18.37
CA THR A 56 -3.73 -10.33 -18.83
C THR A 56 -5.24 -10.46 -19.06
N GLY A 57 -6.01 -9.40 -18.78
CA GLY A 57 -7.46 -9.33 -18.95
C GLY A 57 -7.94 -8.59 -20.21
N GLY A 58 -7.06 -8.41 -21.21
CA GLY A 58 -7.40 -7.88 -22.52
C GLY A 58 -7.35 -8.98 -23.58
N GLN A 59 -8.39 -9.80 -23.63
CA GLN A 59 -8.75 -10.62 -24.79
C GLN A 59 -10.15 -10.22 -25.23
#